data_AF-A0AAD6AWU5-F1
#
_entry.id   AF-A0AAD6AWU5-F1
#
_cell.length_a   1.000
_cell.length_b   1.000
_cell.length_c   1.000
_cell.angle_alpha   90.00
_cell.angle_beta   90.00
_cell.angle_gamma   90.00
#
_symmetry.space_group_name_H-M   'P 1'
#
loop_
_entity.id
_entity.type
_entity.pdbx_description
1 polymer ?
#
loop_
_entity_poly.entity_id
_entity_poly.type
_entity_poly.pdbx_seq_one_letter_code
_entity_poly.pdbx_strand_id
1 'polypeptide(L)'
;MLSVCPGEIYYRDLSCFCQYPEMCECFKPTKMSMDNDSNANSDHLQPDSIQETYAESPSTDVEKSEEYTVGKFVIVNYDNKLFVGQITKLLLDNIEINCMVQHGKKNVFKWPNKPDCIFYHREQITSVISEPEPNQRAAQLTKYDWLLFNENVET
;
A
#
# COMPACT_ATOMS: atom_id res chain seq x y z
N MET A 1 26.59 7.32 36.27
CA MET A 1 27.32 6.73 35.12
C MET A 1 26.71 7.34 33.86
N LEU A 2 27.45 8.14 33.11
CA LEU A 2 27.03 8.62 31.79
C LEU A 2 27.74 7.74 30.75
N SER A 3 26.97 7.14 29.84
CA SER A 3 27.53 6.38 28.72
C SER A 3 28.07 7.37 27.68
N VAL A 4 29.36 7.26 27.37
CA VAL A 4 30.07 8.14 26.42
C VAL A 4 30.34 7.44 25.08
N CYS A 5 29.68 6.31 24.82
CA CYS A 5 29.84 5.59 23.57
C CYS A 5 29.13 6.34 22.43
N PRO A 6 29.84 6.65 21.32
CA PRO A 6 29.21 7.18 20.12
C PRO A 6 28.07 6.25 19.66
N GLY A 7 26.93 6.84 19.33
CA GLY A 7 25.79 6.10 18.81
C GLY A 7 26.02 5.67 17.37
N GLU A 8 25.83 4.38 17.09
CA GLU A 8 25.81 3.87 15.72
C GLU A 8 24.36 3.81 15.23
N ILE A 9 24.07 4.42 14.08
CA ILE A 9 22.75 4.34 13.45
C ILE A 9 22.87 3.62 12.11
N TYR A 10 21.94 2.69 11.88
CA TYR A 10 21.78 2.01 10.59
C TYR A 10 20.53 2.56 9.90
N TYR A 11 20.67 3.08 8.68
CA TYR A 11 19.56 3.64 7.92
C TYR A 11 19.56 3.12 6.48
N ARG A 12 18.42 3.24 5.80
CA ARG A 12 18.25 2.81 4.40
C ARG A 12 17.27 3.72 3.70
N ASP A 13 17.65 4.22 2.53
CA ASP A 13 16.76 4.99 1.68
C ASP A 13 15.92 4.04 0.82
N LEU A 14 14.60 4.09 1.00
CA LEU A 14 13.65 3.21 0.31
C LEU A 14 13.27 3.79 -1.05
N SER A 15 14.08 3.55 -2.08
CA SER A 15 13.71 3.79 -3.48
C SER A 15 12.94 2.64 -4.12
N CYS A 16 12.94 1.48 -3.45
CA CYS A 16 12.41 0.19 -3.89
C CYS A 16 11.58 -0.43 -2.74
N PHE A 17 10.37 -0.93 -2.98
CA PHE A 17 9.58 -1.67 -1.97
C PHE A 17 9.93 -3.16 -1.89
N CYS A 18 11.18 -3.52 -2.20
CA CYS A 18 11.61 -4.92 -2.18
C CYS A 18 11.59 -5.46 -0.75
N GLN A 19 10.70 -6.42 -0.50
CA GLN A 19 10.86 -7.38 0.59
C GLN A 19 11.94 -8.37 0.13
N TYR A 20 12.88 -8.68 1.03
CA TYR A 20 13.93 -9.69 0.92
C TYR A 20 15.32 -9.28 0.36
N PRO A 21 16.42 -9.67 1.06
CA PRO A 21 17.81 -9.34 0.71
C PRO A 21 18.38 -10.08 -0.50
N GLU A 22 17.73 -11.14 -1.00
CA GLU A 22 18.26 -11.94 -2.12
C GLU A 22 17.90 -11.39 -3.51
N MET A 23 17.00 -10.41 -3.59
CA MET A 23 16.46 -9.94 -4.86
C MET A 23 16.93 -8.52 -5.24
N CYS A 24 17.57 -7.78 -4.32
CA CYS A 24 18.09 -6.45 -4.63
C CYS A 24 19.20 -5.99 -3.68
N GLU A 25 20.22 -5.32 -4.22
CA GLU A 25 21.30 -4.71 -3.44
C GLU A 25 20.84 -3.50 -2.60
N CYS A 26 19.67 -2.90 -2.93
CA CYS A 26 19.07 -1.78 -2.19
C CYS A 26 18.61 -2.15 -0.76
N PHE A 27 18.72 -3.41 -0.33
CA PHE A 27 18.30 -3.85 1.00
C PHE A 27 19.37 -3.65 2.08
N LYS A 28 20.65 -3.53 1.71
CA LYS A 28 21.73 -3.42 2.70
C LYS A 28 21.68 -2.04 3.40
N PRO A 29 21.49 -1.97 4.73
CA PRO A 29 21.47 -0.70 5.44
C PRO A 29 22.88 -0.09 5.49
N THR A 30 22.94 1.24 5.40
CA THR A 30 24.15 2.03 5.56
C THR A 30 24.35 2.36 7.04
N LYS A 31 25.59 2.21 7.52
CA LYS A 31 25.98 2.54 8.89
C LYS A 31 26.49 3.99 8.94
N MET A 32 25.97 4.77 9.88
CA MET A 32 26.42 6.12 10.21
C MET A 32 26.96 6.15 11.65
N SER A 33 28.14 6.73 11.83
CA SER A 33 28.76 6.98 13.14
C SER A 33 28.60 8.46 13.48
N MET A 34 28.15 8.76 14.70
CA MET A 34 28.10 10.12 15.21
C MET A 34 29.45 10.49 15.82
N ASP A 35 30.46 10.72 14.96
CA ASP A 35 31.74 11.26 15.40
C ASP A 35 31.66 12.80 15.44
N ASN A 36 31.94 13.38 16.61
CA ASN A 36 31.88 14.81 16.83
C ASN A 36 33.15 15.49 16.30
N ASP A 37 33.40 15.40 14.99
CA ASP A 37 34.48 16.13 14.32
C ASP A 37 33.93 17.32 13.55
N SER A 38 34.10 18.49 14.15
CA SER A 38 33.87 19.78 13.53
C SER A 38 34.91 20.05 12.43
N ASN A 39 34.55 19.85 11.15
CA ASN A 39 35.01 20.72 10.05
C ASN A 39 34.31 20.47 8.68
N ALA A 40 33.67 21.55 8.20
CA ALA A 40 33.55 22.04 6.81
C ALA A 40 32.72 21.30 5.71
N ASN A 41 31.61 21.99 5.35
CA ASN A 41 31.03 22.25 4.02
C ASN A 41 30.63 21.08 3.08
N SER A 42 29.32 20.92 2.86
CA SER A 42 28.65 21.27 1.58
C SER A 42 27.11 21.19 1.67
N ASP A 43 26.45 22.32 1.40
CA ASP A 43 25.16 22.60 0.73
C ASP A 43 23.98 21.59 0.84
N HIS A 44 22.86 21.94 1.52
CA HIS A 44 21.61 22.53 0.96
C HIS A 44 20.64 21.43 0.43
N LEU A 45 19.41 21.15 0.90
CA LEU A 45 18.32 21.86 1.62
C LEU A 45 17.48 20.84 2.42
N GLN A 46 16.92 21.28 3.56
CA GLN A 46 15.82 20.62 4.27
C GLN A 46 14.46 20.96 3.63
N PRO A 47 13.43 20.12 3.79
CA PRO A 47 12.07 20.59 3.98
C PRO A 47 11.63 20.48 5.44
N ASP A 48 10.77 21.43 5.79
CA ASP A 48 10.23 21.74 7.10
C ASP A 48 9.61 20.58 7.89
N SER A 49 9.82 20.71 9.19
CA SER A 49 9.13 20.09 10.31
C SER A 49 7.61 20.21 10.27
N ILE A 50 6.90 19.10 10.50
CA ILE A 50 5.76 19.07 11.42
C ILE A 50 5.82 17.76 12.22
N GLN A 51 5.98 17.91 13.54
CA GLN A 51 5.81 16.87 14.55
C GLN A 51 4.32 16.69 14.81
N GLU A 52 3.80 15.46 14.83
CA GLU A 52 2.72 15.09 15.74
C GLU A 52 2.94 13.64 16.23
N THR A 53 3.57 13.56 17.41
CA THR A 53 3.44 12.53 18.45
C THR A 53 2.03 11.94 18.47
N TYR A 54 1.83 10.61 18.58
CA TYR A 54 0.93 9.98 19.57
C TYR A 54 1.18 8.46 19.69
N ALA A 55 1.60 8.11 20.90
CA ALA A 55 1.48 6.86 21.66
C ALA A 55 1.19 5.52 20.93
N GLU A 56 2.14 4.60 21.15
CA GLU A 56 1.94 3.15 21.14
C GLU A 56 0.71 2.71 21.95
N SER A 57 -0.04 1.76 21.39
CA SER A 57 -0.78 0.75 22.15
C SER A 57 -0.59 -0.58 21.42
N PRO A 58 -0.05 -1.62 22.09
CA PRO A 58 0.15 -2.92 21.47
C PRO A 58 -1.17 -3.68 21.49
N SER A 59 -1.95 -3.59 20.42
CA SER A 59 -3.08 -4.50 20.17
C SER A 59 -2.57 -5.72 19.41
N THR A 60 -2.40 -6.82 20.14
CA THR A 60 -2.27 -8.18 19.63
C THR A 60 -3.50 -8.57 18.81
N ASP A 61 -3.40 -8.46 17.49
CA ASP A 61 -4.21 -9.17 16.49
C ASP A 61 -3.37 -9.33 15.21
N VAL A 62 -2.16 -9.86 15.36
CA VAL A 62 -1.14 -9.95 14.31
C VAL A 62 -1.24 -11.30 13.61
N GLU A 63 -2.37 -11.65 12.97
CA GLU A 63 -2.38 -12.74 11.97
C GLU A 63 -3.37 -12.54 10.79
N LYS A 64 -4.24 -11.51 10.80
CA LYS A 64 -5.17 -11.23 9.67
C LYS A 64 -5.08 -9.80 9.13
N SER A 65 -4.11 -9.01 9.58
CA SER A 65 -4.00 -7.58 9.22
C SER A 65 -3.22 -7.32 7.93
N GLU A 66 -2.53 -8.32 7.36
CA GLU A 66 -1.66 -8.10 6.18
C GLU A 66 -2.41 -8.15 4.83
N GLU A 67 -3.65 -8.65 4.81
CA GLU A 67 -4.42 -8.79 3.57
C GLU A 67 -4.84 -7.42 2.99
N TYR A 68 -5.22 -6.47 3.85
CA TYR A 68 -5.70 -5.16 3.41
C TYR A 68 -4.68 -4.08 3.74
N THR A 69 -3.98 -3.61 2.71
CA THR A 69 -3.06 -2.47 2.79
C THR A 69 -3.51 -1.39 1.82
N VAL A 70 -3.40 -0.11 2.21
CA VAL A 70 -3.67 1.02 1.31
C VAL A 70 -2.83 0.88 0.04
N GLY A 71 -3.46 1.10 -1.12
CA GLY A 71 -2.86 0.94 -2.43
C GLY A 71 -3.08 -0.44 -3.06
N LYS A 72 -3.44 -1.47 -2.29
CA LYS A 72 -3.80 -2.79 -2.85
C LYS A 72 -5.13 -2.72 -3.60
N PHE A 73 -5.27 -3.62 -4.57
CA PHE A 73 -6.48 -3.76 -5.37
C PHE A 73 -7.33 -4.91 -4.85
N VAL A 74 -8.64 -4.74 -4.91
CA VAL A 74 -9.61 -5.70 -4.40
C VAL A 74 -10.82 -5.81 -5.31
N ILE A 75 -11.51 -6.93 -5.21
CA ILE A 75 -12.87 -7.15 -5.72
C ILE A 75 -13.84 -6.96 -4.55
N VAL A 76 -14.85 -6.14 -4.75
CA VAL A 76 -15.91 -5.87 -3.76
C VAL A 76 -17.28 -6.19 -4.33
N ASN A 77 -18.13 -6.82 -3.54
CA ASN A 77 -19.53 -7.10 -3.86
C ASN A 77 -20.44 -6.06 -3.20
N TYR A 78 -21.12 -5.28 -4.03
CA TYR A 78 -22.11 -4.31 -3.59
C TYR A 78 -23.41 -4.51 -4.37
N ASP A 79 -24.50 -4.77 -3.67
CA ASP A 79 -25.83 -5.03 -4.25
C ASP A 79 -25.81 -6.12 -5.35
N ASN A 80 -25.18 -7.25 -5.03
CA ASN A 80 -24.99 -8.40 -5.91
C ASN A 80 -24.23 -8.07 -7.22
N LYS A 81 -23.43 -7.01 -7.20
CA LYS A 81 -22.59 -6.61 -8.31
C LYS A 81 -21.16 -6.44 -7.85
N LEU A 82 -20.25 -7.01 -8.63
CA LEU A 82 -18.83 -6.94 -8.38
C LEU A 82 -18.22 -5.69 -8.99
N PHE A 83 -17.33 -5.08 -8.22
CA PHE A 83 -16.53 -3.94 -8.63
C PHE A 83 -15.08 -4.21 -8.29
N VAL A 84 -14.18 -3.66 -9.10
CA VAL A 84 -12.75 -3.67 -8.82
C VAL A 84 -12.37 -2.28 -8.34
N GLY A 85 -11.58 -2.19 -7.29
CA GLY A 85 -11.09 -0.91 -6.81
C GLY A 85 -9.78 -1.00 -6.05
N GLN A 86 -9.25 0.17 -5.73
CA GLN A 86 -8.02 0.33 -4.94
C GLN A 86 -8.38 0.82 -3.53
N ILE A 87 -7.79 0.21 -2.52
CA ILE A 87 -7.94 0.64 -1.12
C ILE A 87 -7.29 2.01 -0.96
N THR A 88 -8.06 3.01 -0.54
CA THR A 88 -7.57 4.37 -0.28
C THR A 88 -7.43 4.64 1.21
N LYS A 89 -8.25 3.99 2.05
CA LYS A 89 -8.24 4.20 3.50
C LYS A 89 -8.71 2.95 4.25
N LEU A 90 -8.09 2.68 5.39
CA LEU A 90 -8.48 1.62 6.31
C LEU A 90 -9.05 2.24 7.59
N LEU A 91 -10.24 1.80 7.99
CA LEU A 91 -10.81 1.99 9.33
C LEU A 91 -10.95 0.62 10.01
N LEU A 92 -11.42 0.59 11.26
CA LEU A 92 -11.60 -0.66 12.02
C LEU A 92 -12.43 -1.69 11.21
N ASP A 93 -13.68 -1.34 10.92
CA ASP A 93 -14.65 -2.27 10.32
C ASP A 93 -14.92 -1.98 8.83
N ASN A 94 -14.52 -0.79 8.37
CA ASN A 94 -14.80 -0.32 7.02
C ASN A 94 -13.51 0.02 6.26
N ILE A 95 -13.54 -0.20 4.96
CA ILE A 95 -12.42 0.07 4.06
C ILE A 95 -12.95 0.97 2.95
N GLU A 96 -12.30 2.12 2.76
CA GLU A 96 -12.57 3.00 1.63
C GLU A 96 -11.87 2.45 0.39
N ILE A 97 -12.65 2.26 -0.67
CA ILE A 97 -12.17 1.74 -1.94
C ILE A 97 -12.60 2.74 -3.03
N ASN A 98 -11.63 3.17 -3.83
CA ASN A 98 -11.89 3.89 -5.08
C ASN A 98 -12.18 2.86 -6.17
N CYS A 99 -13.38 2.86 -6.73
CA CYS A 99 -13.83 1.85 -7.68
C CYS A 99 -13.58 2.24 -9.15
N MET A 100 -13.29 1.23 -9.98
CA MET A 100 -13.26 1.32 -11.43
C MET A 100 -14.60 0.89 -12.03
N VAL A 101 -14.90 1.43 -13.21
CA VAL A 101 -16.05 1.05 -14.03
C VAL A 101 -15.63 0.01 -15.05
N GLN A 102 -16.29 -1.15 -15.03
CA GLN A 102 -16.13 -2.16 -16.07
C GLN A 102 -16.78 -1.73 -17.39
N HIS A 103 -16.08 -1.92 -18.50
CA HIS A 103 -16.60 -1.62 -19.83
C HIS A 103 -17.30 -2.85 -20.43
N GLY A 104 -18.63 -2.90 -20.27
CA GLY A 104 -19.45 -4.03 -20.70
C GLY A 104 -19.13 -5.29 -19.89
N LYS A 105 -19.10 -6.46 -20.53
CA LYS A 105 -18.74 -7.76 -19.91
C LYS A 105 -17.29 -8.19 -20.23
N LYS A 106 -16.42 -7.22 -20.53
CA LYS A 106 -15.03 -7.47 -20.93
C LYS A 106 -14.09 -7.24 -19.75
N ASN A 107 -12.91 -7.83 -19.82
CA ASN A 107 -11.81 -7.56 -18.90
C ASN A 107 -11.15 -6.21 -19.24
N VAL A 108 -11.91 -5.13 -19.10
CA VAL A 108 -11.49 -3.75 -19.37
C VAL A 108 -12.16 -2.85 -18.36
N PHE A 109 -11.35 -2.18 -17.55
CA PHE A 109 -11.79 -1.35 -16.42
C PHE A 109 -11.23 0.06 -16.57
N LYS A 110 -12.01 1.07 -16.19
CA LYS A 110 -11.57 2.46 -16.25
C LYS A 110 -11.87 3.17 -14.96
N TRP A 111 -10.94 3.99 -14.54
CA TRP A 111 -11.23 4.98 -13.51
C TRP A 111 -12.34 5.92 -14.00
N PRO A 112 -13.38 6.17 -13.19
CA PRO A 112 -14.37 7.19 -13.49
C PRO A 112 -13.73 8.59 -13.51
N ASN A 113 -14.37 9.54 -14.19
CA ASN A 113 -13.86 10.92 -14.29
C ASN A 113 -13.73 11.61 -12.93
N LYS A 114 -14.59 11.24 -11.98
CA LYS A 114 -14.51 11.62 -10.57
C LYS A 114 -14.22 10.34 -9.79
N PRO A 115 -13.25 10.35 -8.85
CA PRO A 115 -12.99 9.19 -8.00
C PRO A 115 -14.28 8.70 -7.33
N ASP A 116 -14.49 7.40 -7.35
CA ASP A 116 -15.66 6.74 -6.77
C ASP A 116 -15.25 6.05 -5.47
N CYS A 117 -15.00 6.85 -4.44
CA CYS A 117 -14.52 6.41 -3.14
C CYS A 117 -15.71 6.09 -2.22
N ILE A 118 -15.88 4.81 -1.90
CA ILE A 118 -16.98 4.33 -1.06
C ILE A 118 -16.41 3.48 0.08
N PHE A 119 -16.98 3.61 1.27
CA PHE A 119 -16.67 2.74 2.41
C PHE A 119 -17.48 1.44 2.34
N TYR A 120 -16.79 0.32 2.35
CA TYR A 120 -17.38 -1.01 2.37
C TYR A 120 -17.03 -1.73 3.66
N HIS A 121 -17.95 -2.57 4.16
CA HIS A 121 -17.64 -3.49 5.23
C HIS A 121 -16.67 -4.57 4.74
N ARG A 122 -15.79 -5.07 5.61
CA ARG A 122 -14.80 -6.10 5.23
C ARG A 122 -15.44 -7.34 4.60
N GLU A 123 -16.64 -7.71 5.04
CA GLU A 123 -17.40 -8.85 4.50
C GLU A 123 -17.84 -8.67 3.04
N GLN A 124 -17.91 -7.43 2.56
CA GLN A 124 -18.24 -7.12 1.17
C GLN A 124 -17.02 -7.28 0.26
N ILE A 125 -15.81 -7.32 0.82
CA ILE A 125 -14.59 -7.54 0.04
C ILE A 125 -14.47 -9.03 -0.23
N THR A 126 -14.51 -9.38 -1.51
CA THR A 126 -14.51 -10.78 -1.94
C THR A 126 -13.10 -11.32 -2.05
N SER A 127 -12.16 -10.52 -2.58
CA SER A 127 -10.78 -10.98 -2.81
C SER A 127 -9.82 -9.80 -2.95
N VAL A 128 -8.58 -9.98 -2.50
CA VAL A 128 -7.44 -9.14 -2.88
C VAL A 128 -6.86 -9.65 -4.19
N ILE A 129 -6.58 -8.74 -5.13
CA ILE A 129 -6.08 -9.06 -6.46
C ILE A 129 -4.76 -8.35 -6.74
N SER A 130 -4.11 -8.76 -7.83
CA SER A 130 -2.94 -8.06 -8.34
C SER A 130 -3.31 -6.66 -8.85
N GLU A 131 -2.34 -5.77 -8.92
CA GLU A 131 -2.52 -4.49 -9.60
C GLU A 131 -2.93 -4.74 -11.07
N PRO A 132 -4.04 -4.16 -11.54
CA PRO A 132 -4.47 -4.30 -12.93
C PRO A 132 -3.41 -3.79 -13.92
N GLU A 133 -3.19 -4.56 -14.98
CA GLU A 133 -2.23 -4.22 -16.03
C GLU A 133 -2.75 -3.03 -16.88
N PRO A 134 -1.89 -2.06 -17.23
CA PRO A 134 -2.27 -0.98 -18.12
C PRO A 134 -2.71 -1.47 -19.50
N ASN A 135 -3.87 -1.00 -19.97
CA ASN A 135 -4.41 -1.27 -21.30
C ASN A 135 -4.87 0.04 -21.96
N GLN A 136 -3.93 0.73 -22.63
CA GLN A 136 -4.15 2.07 -23.19
C GLN A 136 -4.63 3.09 -22.16
N ARG A 137 -5.92 3.50 -22.22
CA ARG A 137 -6.58 4.41 -21.26
C ARG A 137 -7.50 3.65 -20.29
N ALA A 138 -7.21 2.38 -20.09
CA ALA A 138 -7.95 1.45 -19.24
C ALA A 138 -6.96 0.56 -18.48
N ALA A 139 -7.48 -0.29 -17.62
CA ALA A 139 -6.79 -1.33 -16.90
C ALA A 139 -7.42 -2.68 -17.24
N GLN A 140 -6.64 -3.74 -17.11
CA GLN A 140 -7.07 -5.11 -17.35
C GLN A 140 -6.59 -6.00 -16.20
N LEU A 141 -7.47 -6.85 -15.69
CA LEU A 141 -7.09 -7.83 -14.68
C LEU A 141 -6.21 -8.92 -15.28
N THR A 142 -5.36 -9.53 -14.47
CA THR A 142 -4.65 -10.75 -14.87
C THR A 142 -5.65 -11.84 -15.25
N LYS A 143 -5.20 -12.88 -15.96
CA LYS A 143 -6.08 -14.00 -16.33
C LYS A 143 -6.72 -14.66 -15.10
N TYR A 144 -5.96 -14.80 -14.01
CA TYR A 144 -6.45 -15.42 -12.78
C TYR A 144 -7.45 -14.52 -12.05
N ASP A 145 -7.12 -13.24 -11.88
CA ASP A 145 -8.01 -12.27 -11.21
C ASP A 145 -9.32 -12.06 -12.00
N TRP A 146 -9.27 -12.17 -13.33
CA TRP A 146 -10.45 -12.16 -14.17
C TRP A 146 -11.35 -13.39 -13.98
N LEU A 147 -10.78 -14.56 -13.69
CA LEU A 147 -11.60 -15.73 -13.32
C LEU A 147 -12.28 -15.51 -11.98
N LEU A 148 -11.54 -15.03 -10.96
CA LEU A 148 -12.11 -14.67 -9.66
C LEU A 148 -13.25 -13.64 -9.77
N PHE A 149 -13.08 -12.65 -10.65
CA PHE A 149 -14.12 -11.65 -10.91
C PHE A 149 -15.40 -12.24 -11.53
N ASN A 150 -15.33 -13.36 -12.26
CA ASN A 150 -16.51 -13.95 -12.89
C ASN A 150 -17.10 -15.13 -12.10
N GLU A 151 -16.31 -15.86 -11.31
CA GLU A 151 -16.79 -16.98 -10.50
C GLU A 151 -17.85 -16.55 -9.46
N ASN A 152 -17.78 -15.31 -8.98
CA ASN A 152 -18.69 -14.77 -7.99
C ASN A 152 -19.98 -14.15 -8.57
N VAL A 153 -20.24 -14.34 -9.87
CA VAL A 153 -21.44 -13.79 -10.56
C VAL A 153 -22.51 -14.87 -10.80
N GLU A 154 -22.22 -16.14 -10.55
CA GLU A 154 -23.15 -17.26 -10.77
C GLU A 154 -23.73 -17.77 -9.45
N THR A 155 -24.75 -17.09 -8.91
CA THR A 155 -25.74 -17.73 -8.00
C THR A 155 -27.08 -17.00 -8.01
#